data_AF-A0A3B8V4I6-F1
#
_entry.id   AF-A0A3B8V4I6-F1
#
_cell.length_a   1.000
_cell.length_b   1.000
_cell.length_c   1.000
_cell.angle_alpha   90.00
_cell.angle_beta   90.00
_cell.angle_gamma   90.00
#
_symmetry.space_group_name_H-M   'P 1'
#
loop_
_entity.id
_entity.type
_entity.pdbx_description
1 polymer ?
#
loop_
_entity_poly.entity_id
_entity_poly.type
_entity_poly.pdbx_seq_one_letter_code
_entity_poly.pdbx_strand_id
1 'polypeptide(L)' 'HVHPFGVRHLADPTKLNASARRIYGDALDHLFGEMHACPEASIRPAEDGDVVRYGRHRFTAIETPGHARHHHAWSIPLD' A
#
# COMPACT_ATOMS: atom_id res chain seq x y z
N HIS A 1 -0.36 -2.61 6.78
CA HIS A 1 -1.62 -3.12 6.20
C HIS A 1 -1.72 -2.62 4.78
N VAL A 2 -2.09 -3.48 3.84
CA VAL A 2 -2.11 -3.17 2.40
C VAL A 2 -3.27 -3.92 1.76
N HIS A 3 -3.85 -3.39 0.68
CA HIS A 3 -4.79 -4.17 -0.13
C HIS A 3 -4.10 -5.45 -0.65
N PRO A 4 -4.80 -6.60 -0.76
CA PRO A 4 -4.27 -7.85 -1.33
C PRO A 4 -3.46 -7.68 -2.63
N PHE A 5 -3.87 -6.80 -3.55
CA PHE A 5 -3.14 -6.55 -4.80
C PHE A 5 -1.76 -5.92 -4.60
N GLY A 6 -1.56 -5.19 -3.51
CA GLY A 6 -0.30 -4.54 -3.15
C GLY A 6 0.70 -5.47 -2.46
N VAL A 7 0.26 -6.60 -1.90
CA VAL A 7 1.13 -7.52 -1.12
C VAL A 7 2.39 -7.90 -1.87
N ARG A 8 2.23 -8.41 -3.11
CA ARG A 8 3.36 -8.82 -3.94
C ARG A 8 4.34 -7.68 -4.27
N HIS A 9 3.84 -6.45 -4.33
CA HIS A 9 4.63 -5.28 -4.69
C HIS A 9 5.40 -4.71 -3.49
N LEU A 10 4.86 -4.88 -2.28
CA LEU A 10 5.60 -4.57 -1.05
C LEU A 10 6.67 -5.63 -0.77
N ALA A 11 6.38 -6.91 -1.05
CA ALA A 11 7.36 -8.00 -0.89
C ALA A 11 8.47 -7.94 -1.95
N ASP A 12 8.11 -7.64 -3.21
CA ASP A 12 9.05 -7.46 -4.31
C ASP A 12 8.67 -6.22 -5.16
N PRO A 13 9.37 -5.08 -4.96
CA PRO A 13 9.09 -3.84 -5.67
C PRO A 13 9.70 -3.79 -7.08
N THR A 14 10.38 -4.83 -7.57
CA THR A 14 11.11 -4.81 -8.86
C THR A 14 10.25 -4.29 -10.02
N LYS A 15 8.98 -4.72 -10.10
CA LYS A 15 8.06 -4.25 -11.15
C LYS A 15 7.66 -2.78 -10.99
N LEU A 16 7.53 -2.29 -9.75
CA LEU A 16 7.22 -0.89 -9.48
C LEU A 16 8.41 0.00 -9.84
N ASN A 17 9.61 -0.33 -9.37
CA ASN A 17 10.84 0.41 -9.68
C ASN A 17 11.08 0.47 -11.19
N ALA A 18 10.96 -0.67 -11.89
CA ALA A 18 11.10 -0.70 -13.35
C ALA A 18 10.04 0.15 -14.07
N SER A 19 8.80 0.19 -13.57
CA SER A 19 7.76 1.03 -14.15
C SER A 19 8.00 2.52 -13.91
N ALA A 20 8.39 2.89 -12.69
CA ALA A 20 8.70 4.27 -12.35
C ALA A 20 9.91 4.79 -13.15
N ARG A 21 10.95 3.98 -13.31
CA ARG A 21 12.16 4.37 -14.07
C ARG A 21 11.86 4.60 -15.55
N ARG A 22 10.90 3.88 -16.15
CA ARG A 22 10.46 4.17 -17.54
C ARG A 22 9.80 5.55 -17.69
N ILE A 23 9.18 6.07 -16.63
CA ILE A 23 8.45 7.34 -16.66
C ILE A 23 9.38 8.50 -16.29
N TYR A 24 10.15 8.33 -15.21
CA TYR A 24 10.94 9.41 -14.61
C TYR A 24 12.42 9.38 -15.02
N GLY A 25 12.90 8.28 -15.62
CA GLY A 25 14.32 8.13 -15.99
C GLY A 25 15.24 8.34 -14.79
N ASP A 26 16.29 9.12 -15.00
CA ASP A 26 17.29 9.43 -13.97
C ASP A 26 16.75 10.37 -12.88
N ALA A 27 15.64 11.09 -13.13
CA ALA A 27 15.02 11.94 -12.13
C ALA A 27 14.35 11.15 -11.00
N LEU A 28 14.07 9.85 -11.22
CA LEU A 28 13.43 8.98 -10.22
C LEU A 28 14.19 9.01 -8.89
N ASP A 29 15.52 8.91 -8.95
CA ASP A 29 16.37 8.75 -7.77
C ASP A 29 16.34 9.99 -6.88
N HIS A 30 16.21 11.18 -7.48
CA HIS A 30 16.08 12.44 -6.73
C HIS A 30 14.64 12.68 -6.25
N LEU A 31 13.64 12.41 -7.09
CA LEU A 31 12.24 12.73 -6.79
C LEU A 31 11.65 11.79 -5.74
N PHE A 32 11.91 10.49 -5.86
CA PHE A 32 11.25 9.44 -5.07
C PHE A 32 12.21 8.39 -4.50
N GLY A 33 13.39 8.23 -5.09
CA GLY A 33 14.34 7.17 -4.73
C GLY A 33 13.90 5.78 -5.21
N GLU A 34 14.69 4.77 -4.83
CA GLU A 34 14.35 3.37 -5.07
C GLU A 34 13.47 2.84 -3.93
N MET A 35 12.39 2.12 -4.27
CA MET A 35 11.60 1.41 -3.29
C MET A 35 12.31 0.11 -2.89
N HIS A 36 12.52 -0.10 -1.59
CA HIS A 36 13.04 -1.35 -1.05
C HIS A 36 11.92 -2.29 -0.62
N ALA A 37 12.19 -3.61 -0.66
CA ALA A 37 11.26 -4.62 -0.20
C ALA A 37 10.95 -4.48 1.30
N CYS A 38 9.69 -4.70 1.67
CA CYS A 38 9.29 -4.86 3.06
C CYS A 38 9.50 -6.32 3.49
N PRO A 39 9.97 -6.59 4.72
CA PRO A 39 9.99 -7.94 5.26
C PRO A 39 8.59 -8.56 5.22
N GLU A 40 8.43 -9.77 4.67
CA GLU A 40 7.12 -10.39 4.46
C GLU A 40 6.30 -10.50 5.75
N ALA A 41 6.95 -10.81 6.88
CA ALA A 41 6.31 -10.88 8.20
C ALA A 41 5.67 -9.55 8.67
N SER A 42 6.03 -8.43 8.04
CA SER A 42 5.44 -7.11 8.32
C SER A 42 4.28 -6.76 7.38
N ILE A 43 4.11 -7.50 6.29
CA ILE A 43 3.06 -7.27 5.30
C ILE A 43 1.79 -7.99 5.75
N ARG A 44 0.72 -7.22 5.93
CA ARG A 44 -0.59 -7.74 6.33
C ARG A 44 -1.61 -7.31 5.30
N PRO A 45 -2.20 -8.24 4.50
CA PRO A 45 -3.33 -7.89 3.66
C PRO A 45 -4.49 -7.39 4.53
N ALA A 46 -5.27 -6.48 3.99
CA ALA A 46 -6.56 -6.07 4.52
C ALA A 46 -7.55 -6.14 3.36
N GLU A 47 -8.57 -6.98 3.49
CA GLU A 47 -9.71 -7.06 2.57
C GLU A 47 -10.70 -5.91 2.84
N ASP A 48 -11.66 -5.68 1.94
CA ASP A 48 -12.76 -4.76 2.22
C ASP A 48 -13.53 -5.17 3.49
N GLY A 49 -13.81 -4.21 4.37
CA GLY A 49 -14.48 -4.44 5.65
C GLY A 49 -13.59 -4.99 6.77
N ASP A 50 -12.32 -5.35 6.51
CA ASP A 50 -11.42 -5.81 7.57
C ASP A 50 -11.19 -4.74 8.63
N VAL A 51 -11.09 -5.18 9.89
CA VAL A 51 -10.86 -4.29 11.02
C VAL A 51 -9.44 -4.44 11.55
N VAL A 52 -8.66 -3.37 11.42
CA VAL A 52 -7.35 -3.23 12.05
C VAL A 52 -7.50 -2.53 13.39
N ARG A 53 -6.88 -3.09 14.44
CA ARG A 53 -6.89 -2.51 15.79
C ARG A 53 -5.52 -1.92 16.10
N TYR A 54 -5.51 -0.67 16.56
CA TYR A 54 -4.31 -0.02 17.06
C TYR A 54 -4.66 0.78 18.32
N GLY A 55 -4.11 0.34 19.46
CA GLY A 55 -4.54 0.84 20.77
C GLY A 55 -6.04 0.62 20.99
N ARG A 56 -6.76 1.70 21.34
CA ARG A 56 -8.22 1.69 21.51
C ARG A 56 -9.01 1.86 20.21
N HIS A 57 -8.34 2.25 19.13
CA HIS A 57 -9.00 2.62 17.88
C HIS A 57 -9.22 1.40 16.98
N ARG A 58 -10.34 1.43 16.26
CA ARG A 58 -10.70 0.45 15.24
C ARG A 58 -10.73 1.17 13.90
N PHE A 59 -10.00 0.63 12.94
CA PHE A 59 -9.93 1.14 11.58
C PHE A 59 -10.57 0.08 10.67
N THR A 60 -11.68 0.41 10.04
CA THR A 60 -12.32 -0.48 9.06
C THR A 60 -11.82 -0.10 7.68
N ALA A 61 -11.25 -1.07 6.95
CA ALA A 61 -10.88 -0.89 5.55
C ALA A 61 -12.14 -0.71 4.72
N ILE A 62 -12.13 0.27 3.82
CA ILE A 62 -13.19 0.47 2.84
C ILE A 62 -12.53 0.57 1.47
N GLU A 63 -12.82 -0.38 0.59
CA GLU A 63 -12.43 -0.31 -0.80
C GLU A 63 -13.11 0.87 -1.48
N THR A 64 -12.28 1.76 -2.03
CA THR A 64 -12.74 2.97 -2.72
C THR A 64 -12.06 3.03 -4.08
N PRO A 65 -12.37 2.08 -4.98
CA PRO A 65 -11.72 2.01 -6.28
C PRO A 65 -12.01 3.28 -7.09
N GLY A 66 -11.00 3.72 -7.86
CA GLY A 66 -11.07 4.95 -8.63
C GLY A 66 -9.68 5.30 -9.15
N HIS A 67 -8.96 6.16 -8.41
CA HIS A 67 -7.56 6.50 -8.71
C HIS A 67 -6.68 5.25 -8.91
N ALA A 68 -6.89 4.22 -8.08
CA ALA A 68 -6.30 2.91 -8.25
C ALA A 68 -7.30 1.83 -7.87
N ARG A 69 -7.22 0.67 -8.54
CA ARG A 69 -8.04 -0.51 -8.20
C ARG A 69 -7.77 -1.11 -6.81
N HIS A 70 -6.74 -0.63 -6.12
CA HIS A 70 -6.30 -1.12 -4.82
C HIS A 70 -6.34 -0.02 -3.76
N HIS A 71 -7.12 1.03 -4.00
CA HIS A 71 -7.24 2.18 -3.11
C HIS A 71 -8.16 1.86 -1.93
N HIS A 72 -7.69 2.13 -0.71
CA HIS A 72 -8.45 2.00 0.53
C HIS A 72 -8.65 3.37 1.18
N ALA A 73 -9.84 3.59 1.70
CA ALA A 73 -10.07 4.54 2.79
C ALA A 73 -10.14 3.76 4.11
N TRP A 74 -9.90 4.44 5.23
CA TRP A 74 -10.04 3.86 6.57
C TRP A 74 -11.10 4.63 7.33
N SER A 75 -12.19 3.95 7.68
CA SER A 75 -13.20 4.51 8.56
C SER A 75 -12.80 4.30 10.02
N ILE A 76 -12.89 5.37 10.79
CA ILE A 76 -12.59 5.39 12.22
C ILE A 76 -13.84 5.96 12.89
N PRO A 77 -14.51 5.21 13.77
CA PRO A 77 -15.61 5.75 14.56
C PRO A 77 -15.11 6.94 15.38
N LEU A 78 -15.85 8.05 15.33
CA LEU A 78 -15.70 9.14 16.28
C LEU A 78 -16.55 8.77 17.49
N ASP A 79 -15.89 8.55 18.62
CA ASP A 79 -16.49 8.42 19.95
C ASP A 79 -17.21 9.70 20.40
#